data_AF-A0A7T5EXN5-F1
#
_entry.id   AF-A0A7T5EXN5-F1
#
_cell.length_a   1.000
_cell.length_b   1.000
_cell.length_c   1.000
_cell.angle_alpha   90.00
_cell.angle_beta   90.00
_cell.angle_gamma   90.00
#
_symmetry.space_group_name_H-M   'P 1'
#
loop_
_entity.id
_entity.type
_entity.pdbx_description
1 polymer ?
#
loop_
_entity_poly.entity_id
_entity_poly.type
_entity_poly.pdbx_seq_one_letter_code
_entity_poly.pdbx_strand_id
1 'polypeptide(L)'
;MEQLDTARDIFLKYGGSYFHMDREGDYGYYKSFGVSKEQELAWIEEKQRELSSEIKNETNAHKIELLLSEWSDILYNYNDVFFFALLLDAVREKRRGLDSFSQLLVAERIVHVLGSLSQLQGENDVLSDGKDLALELLHRVLNSPITIAEEYRNTDYLSDVITKRNIVARASKAIEVFAKR
;
A
#
# COMPACT_ATOMS: atom_id res chain seq x y z
N MET A 1 24.18 19.32 4.02
CA MET A 1 23.53 18.21 4.74
C MET A 1 22.10 18.63 5.06
N GLU A 2 21.88 19.61 5.93
CA GLU A 2 20.51 20.06 6.33
C GLU A 2 19.56 20.39 5.18
N GLN A 3 20.02 21.04 4.10
CA GLN A 3 19.17 21.35 2.94
C GLN A 3 18.75 20.11 2.14
N LEU A 4 19.61 19.10 2.05
CA LEU A 4 19.33 17.87 1.33
C LEU A 4 18.39 16.97 2.15
N ASP A 5 18.59 16.93 3.47
CA ASP A 5 17.71 16.22 4.41
C ASP A 5 16.30 16.83 4.41
N THR A 6 16.20 18.16 4.43
CA THR A 6 14.91 18.86 4.30
C THR A 6 14.20 18.53 2.98
N ALA A 7 14.94 18.50 1.86
CA ALA A 7 14.37 18.14 0.57
C ALA A 7 13.88 16.68 0.56
N ARG A 8 14.64 15.76 1.14
CA ARG A 8 14.26 14.35 1.31
C ARG A 8 12.99 14.23 2.13
N ASP A 9 12.89 14.90 3.27
CA ASP A 9 11.72 14.85 4.15
C ASP A 9 10.45 15.34 3.46
N ILE A 10 10.54 16.47 2.73
CA ILE A 10 9.42 16.98 1.93
C ILE A 10 9.03 15.96 0.86
N PHE A 11 10.00 15.43 0.14
CA PHE A 11 9.74 14.48 -0.95
C PHE A 11 9.09 13.18 -0.47
N LEU A 12 9.62 12.60 0.61
CA LEU A 12 9.14 11.35 1.18
C LEU A 12 7.80 11.52 1.91
N LYS A 13 7.50 12.70 2.48
CA LYS A 13 6.16 13.03 3.03
C LYS A 13 5.03 12.73 2.03
N TYR A 14 5.30 12.94 0.74
CA TYR A 14 4.33 12.74 -0.33
C TYR A 14 4.54 11.45 -1.13
N GLY A 15 5.40 10.54 -0.67
CA GLY A 15 5.75 9.32 -1.40
C GLY A 15 6.27 9.61 -2.81
N GLY A 16 6.97 10.74 -3.00
CA GLY A 16 7.45 11.21 -4.30
C GLY A 16 6.41 11.80 -5.24
N SER A 17 5.16 11.98 -4.79
CA SER A 17 4.07 12.51 -5.62
C SER A 17 4.12 14.04 -5.73
N TYR A 18 4.60 14.54 -6.87
CA TYR A 18 4.61 15.98 -7.15
C TYR A 18 3.20 16.61 -7.21
N PHE A 19 2.19 15.85 -7.64
CA PHE A 19 0.82 16.33 -7.68
C PHE A 19 0.30 16.65 -6.27
N HIS A 20 0.52 15.76 -5.30
CA HIS A 20 0.13 15.99 -3.92
C HIS A 20 0.94 17.13 -3.28
N MET A 21 2.24 17.17 -3.58
CA MET A 21 3.13 18.24 -3.14
C MET A 21 2.70 19.61 -3.66
N ASP A 22 2.27 19.71 -4.93
CA ASP A 22 1.78 20.95 -5.54
C ASP A 22 0.44 21.37 -4.94
N ARG A 23 -0.47 20.41 -4.73
CA ARG A 23 -1.77 20.65 -4.08
C ARG A 23 -1.62 21.23 -2.67
N GLU A 24 -0.58 20.84 -1.93
CA GLU A 24 -0.29 21.36 -0.58
C GLU A 24 0.63 22.58 -0.57
N GLY A 25 1.13 23.02 -1.73
CA GLY A 25 1.95 24.24 -1.88
C GLY A 25 3.45 24.05 -1.61
N ASP A 26 3.91 22.82 -1.36
CA ASP A 26 5.31 22.53 -1.04
C ASP A 26 6.19 22.37 -2.29
N TYR A 27 5.60 22.20 -3.47
CA TYR A 27 6.35 21.86 -4.69
C TYR A 27 7.34 22.92 -5.11
N GLY A 28 6.98 24.20 -5.00
CA GLY A 28 7.88 25.32 -5.30
C GLY A 28 9.11 25.35 -4.39
N TYR A 29 8.91 25.10 -3.09
CA TYR A 29 10.00 25.04 -2.12
C TYR A 29 10.89 23.81 -2.38
N TYR A 30 10.30 22.64 -2.61
CA TYR A 30 11.04 21.43 -2.98
C TYR A 30 11.90 21.62 -4.24
N LYS A 31 11.33 22.21 -5.29
CA LYS A 31 12.03 22.51 -6.55
C LYS A 31 13.27 23.39 -6.35
N SER A 32 13.27 24.27 -5.35
CA SER A 32 14.40 25.17 -5.09
C SER A 32 15.68 24.46 -4.67
N PHE A 33 15.57 23.22 -4.18
CA PHE A 33 16.72 22.39 -3.79
C PHE A 33 17.46 21.75 -4.97
N GLY A 34 16.88 21.76 -6.18
CA GLY A 34 17.55 21.26 -7.38
C GLY A 34 17.88 19.75 -7.34
N VAL A 35 17.08 18.97 -6.64
CA VAL A 35 17.28 17.51 -6.49
C VAL A 35 17.17 16.83 -7.85
N SER A 36 18.13 15.94 -8.16
CA SER A 36 18.12 15.16 -9.40
C SER A 36 17.17 13.97 -9.33
N LYS A 37 16.76 13.46 -10.49
CA LYS A 37 15.88 12.28 -10.56
C LYS A 37 16.53 11.01 -10.01
N GLU A 38 17.83 10.87 -10.20
CA GLU A 38 18.61 9.76 -9.65
C GLU A 38 18.60 9.78 -8.12
N GLN A 39 18.70 10.98 -7.53
CA GLN A 39 18.66 11.15 -6.08
C GLN A 39 17.26 10.85 -5.51
N GLU A 40 16.21 11.29 -6.20
CA GLU A 40 14.83 10.95 -5.85
C GLU A 40 14.58 9.43 -5.87
N LEU A 41 15.04 8.74 -6.92
CA LEU A 41 14.92 7.30 -7.04
C LEU A 41 15.67 6.59 -5.92
N ALA A 42 16.86 7.05 -5.56
CA ALA A 42 17.63 6.51 -4.42
C ALA A 42 16.85 6.63 -3.10
N TRP A 43 16.21 7.79 -2.85
CA TRP A 43 15.39 7.97 -1.64
C TRP A 43 14.14 7.09 -1.61
N ILE A 44 13.50 6.88 -2.75
CA ILE A 44 12.36 5.96 -2.87
C ILE A 44 12.79 4.52 -2.63
N GLU A 45 13.95 4.12 -3.15
CA GLU A 45 14.52 2.80 -2.90
C GLU A 45 14.80 2.59 -1.40
N GLU A 46 15.47 3.55 -0.76
CA GLU A 46 15.73 3.54 0.68
C GLU A 46 14.43 3.42 1.48
N LYS A 47 13.44 4.26 1.17
CA LYS A 47 12.15 4.27 1.88
C LYS A 47 11.41 2.94 1.76
N GLN A 48 11.41 2.31 0.59
CA GLN A 48 10.78 0.99 0.42
C GLN A 48 11.52 -0.11 1.20
N ARG A 49 12.85 -0.02 1.32
CA ARG A 49 13.64 -0.93 2.17
C ARG A 49 13.35 -0.70 3.66
N GLU A 50 13.22 0.55 4.08
CA GLU A 50 12.80 0.93 5.44
C GLU A 50 11.41 0.36 5.75
N LEU A 51 10.41 0.60 4.89
CA LEU A 51 9.06 0.06 5.03
C LEU A 51 9.06 -1.48 5.12
N SER A 52 9.84 -2.16 4.29
CA SER A 52 10.00 -3.62 4.36
C SER A 52 10.52 -4.08 5.73
N SER A 53 11.50 -3.38 6.27
CA SER A 53 12.07 -3.67 7.60
C SER A 53 11.06 -3.40 8.72
N GLU A 54 10.36 -2.27 8.66
CA GLU A 54 9.34 -1.89 9.66
C GLU A 54 8.20 -2.91 9.70
N ILE A 55 7.67 -3.30 8.54
CA ILE A 55 6.60 -4.32 8.42
C ILE A 55 7.06 -5.64 9.05
N LYS A 56 8.29 -6.08 8.76
CA LYS A 56 8.85 -7.32 9.33
C LYS A 56 8.92 -7.30 10.85
N ASN A 57 9.20 -6.15 11.46
CA ASN A 57 9.31 -6.02 12.90
C ASN A 57 7.98 -5.68 13.61
N GLU A 58 6.97 -5.21 12.88
CA GLU A 58 5.66 -4.87 13.43
C GLU A 58 4.76 -6.10 13.60
N THR A 59 3.91 -6.05 14.63
CA THR A 59 2.93 -7.09 14.99
C THR A 59 1.50 -6.57 15.06
N ASN A 60 1.32 -5.25 15.19
CA ASN A 60 0.03 -4.61 15.19
C ASN A 60 -0.59 -4.60 13.77
N ALA A 61 -1.75 -5.23 13.61
CA ALA A 61 -2.40 -5.39 12.32
C ALA A 61 -2.70 -4.07 11.60
N HIS A 62 -3.22 -3.08 12.33
CA HIS A 62 -3.54 -1.76 11.78
C HIS A 62 -2.29 -1.04 11.30
N LYS A 63 -1.20 -1.04 12.09
CA LYS A 63 0.07 -0.43 11.68
C LYS A 63 0.69 -1.13 10.47
N ILE A 64 0.63 -2.46 10.41
CA ILE A 64 1.09 -3.22 9.24
C ILE A 64 0.31 -2.79 8.00
N GLU A 65 -1.02 -2.65 8.10
CA GLU A 65 -1.86 -2.18 6.99
C GLU A 65 -1.45 -0.78 6.54
N LEU A 66 -1.25 0.17 7.46
CA LEU A 66 -0.83 1.53 7.13
C LEU A 66 0.52 1.56 6.38
N LEU A 67 1.51 0.80 6.86
CA LEU A 67 2.82 0.68 6.22
C LEU A 67 2.71 0.05 4.82
N LEU A 68 1.86 -0.97 4.65
CA LEU A 68 1.59 -1.59 3.36
C LEU A 68 0.85 -0.63 2.42
N SER A 69 -0.06 0.19 2.92
CA SER A 69 -0.76 1.21 2.15
C SER A 69 0.22 2.28 1.65
N GLU A 70 1.10 2.78 2.52
CA GLU A 70 2.13 3.75 2.14
C GLU A 70 3.05 3.17 1.05
N TRP A 71 3.52 1.93 1.21
CA TRP A 71 4.33 1.26 0.20
C TRP A 71 3.57 1.07 -1.12
N SER A 72 2.28 0.71 -1.05
CA SER A 72 1.43 0.56 -2.24
C SER A 72 1.27 1.87 -3.01
N ASP A 73 1.12 3.00 -2.31
CA ASP A 73 1.01 4.33 -2.93
C ASP A 73 2.34 4.72 -3.63
N ILE A 74 3.49 4.38 -3.04
CA ILE A 74 4.81 4.52 -3.69
C ILE A 74 4.86 3.65 -4.95
N LEU A 75 4.51 2.37 -4.86
CA LEU A 75 4.55 1.45 -6.01
C LEU A 75 3.63 1.87 -7.15
N TYR A 76 2.46 2.45 -6.84
CA TYR A 76 1.58 3.00 -7.85
C TYR A 76 2.24 4.13 -8.67
N ASN A 77 3.03 4.98 -8.01
CA ASN A 77 3.72 6.10 -8.66
C ASN A 77 4.97 5.65 -9.45
N TYR A 78 5.72 4.68 -8.94
CA TYR A 78 7.03 4.29 -9.50
C TYR A 78 7.02 3.02 -10.36
N ASN A 79 5.96 2.21 -10.24
CA ASN A 79 5.74 1.02 -11.06
C ASN A 79 6.91 0.01 -11.06
N ASP A 80 7.53 -0.16 -9.90
CA ASP A 80 8.66 -1.06 -9.72
C ASP A 80 8.20 -2.49 -9.37
N VAL A 81 8.35 -3.40 -10.34
CA VAL A 81 7.94 -4.81 -10.19
C VAL A 81 8.79 -5.54 -9.16
N PHE A 82 10.07 -5.19 -9.01
CA PHE A 82 10.96 -5.83 -8.03
C PHE A 82 10.48 -5.51 -6.61
N PHE A 83 10.19 -4.24 -6.32
CA PHE A 83 9.66 -3.87 -5.00
C PHE A 83 8.23 -4.35 -4.78
N PHE A 84 7.42 -4.49 -5.84
CA PHE A 84 6.12 -5.12 -5.71
C PHE A 84 6.24 -6.59 -5.28
N ALA A 85 7.18 -7.36 -5.85
CA ALA A 85 7.44 -8.73 -5.39
C ALA A 85 7.84 -8.77 -3.89
N LEU A 86 8.69 -7.84 -3.44
CA LEU A 86 9.04 -7.72 -2.02
C LEU A 86 7.84 -7.36 -1.13
N LEU A 87 6.93 -6.52 -1.61
CA LEU A 87 5.68 -6.22 -0.90
C LEU A 87 4.83 -7.49 -0.77
N LEU A 88 4.67 -8.28 -1.84
CA LEU A 88 3.89 -9.53 -1.80
C LEU A 88 4.46 -10.51 -0.76
N ASP A 89 5.79 -10.62 -0.66
CA ASP A 89 6.44 -11.46 0.35
C ASP A 89 6.18 -10.97 1.77
N ALA A 90 6.24 -9.66 2.00
CA ALA A 90 5.90 -9.06 3.29
C ALA A 90 4.43 -9.32 3.68
N VAL A 91 3.51 -9.19 2.72
CA VAL A 91 2.09 -9.53 2.92
C VAL A 91 1.93 -11.00 3.25
N ARG A 92 2.61 -11.91 2.54
CA ARG A 92 2.57 -13.35 2.81
C ARG A 92 3.03 -13.64 4.24
N GLU A 93 4.11 -13.03 4.70
CA GLU A 93 4.61 -13.21 6.06
C GLU A 93 3.58 -12.74 7.11
N LYS A 94 2.94 -11.60 6.87
CA LYS A 94 2.11 -10.91 7.88
C LYS A 94 0.63 -11.28 7.84
N ARG A 95 0.12 -11.83 6.74
CA ARG A 95 -1.33 -12.05 6.50
C ARG A 95 -2.07 -12.82 7.60
N ARG A 96 -1.38 -13.65 8.37
CA ARG A 96 -2.00 -14.42 9.47
C ARG A 96 -2.31 -13.56 10.70
N GLY A 97 -1.54 -12.48 10.91
CA GLY A 97 -1.73 -11.55 12.02
C GLY A 97 -2.70 -10.40 11.71
N LEU A 98 -3.11 -10.23 10.45
CA LEU A 98 -4.04 -9.18 10.05
C LEU A 98 -5.49 -9.52 10.43
N ASP A 99 -6.23 -8.54 10.96
CA ASP A 99 -7.67 -8.63 11.14
C ASP A 99 -8.41 -8.59 9.78
N SER A 100 -9.71 -8.90 9.77
CA SER A 100 -10.46 -8.99 8.52
C SER A 100 -10.55 -7.67 7.77
N PHE A 101 -10.60 -6.53 8.47
CA PHE A 101 -10.65 -5.23 7.81
C PHE A 101 -9.29 -4.89 7.20
N SER A 102 -8.19 -5.12 7.92
CA SER A 102 -6.84 -4.94 7.37
C SER A 102 -6.59 -5.85 6.16
N GLN A 103 -7.01 -7.13 6.20
CA GLN A 103 -6.88 -8.03 5.04
C GLN A 103 -7.64 -7.53 3.81
N LEU A 104 -8.85 -6.99 4.01
CA LEU A 104 -9.63 -6.37 2.93
C LEU A 104 -8.89 -5.18 2.32
N LEU A 105 -8.40 -4.25 3.14
CA LEU A 105 -7.68 -3.06 2.68
C LEU A 105 -6.40 -3.44 1.93
N VAL A 106 -5.59 -4.34 2.48
CA VAL A 106 -4.37 -4.85 1.82
C VAL A 106 -4.70 -5.48 0.46
N ALA A 107 -5.75 -6.31 0.38
CA ALA A 107 -6.17 -6.90 -0.88
C ALA A 107 -6.56 -5.82 -1.90
N GLU A 108 -7.38 -4.84 -1.49
CA GLU A 108 -7.78 -3.70 -2.32
C GLU A 108 -6.58 -2.89 -2.84
N ARG A 109 -5.54 -2.69 -2.01
CA ARG A 109 -4.28 -2.03 -2.39
C ARG A 109 -3.46 -2.83 -3.39
N ILE A 110 -3.37 -4.15 -3.22
CA ILE A 110 -2.70 -5.02 -4.21
C ILE A 110 -3.39 -4.87 -5.58
N VAL A 111 -4.73 -4.87 -5.64
CA VAL A 111 -5.46 -4.66 -6.91
C VAL A 111 -5.11 -3.32 -7.55
N HIS A 112 -5.03 -2.29 -6.72
CA HIS A 112 -4.77 -0.94 -7.18
C HIS A 112 -3.39 -0.86 -7.85
N VAL A 113 -2.36 -1.41 -7.20
CA VAL A 113 -1.00 -1.49 -7.75
C VAL A 113 -0.94 -2.35 -9.01
N LEU A 114 -1.60 -3.52 -9.02
CA LEU A 114 -1.70 -4.39 -10.20
C LEU A 114 -2.30 -3.66 -11.41
N GLY A 115 -3.31 -2.82 -11.18
CA GLY A 115 -3.95 -2.03 -12.23
C GLY A 115 -2.98 -1.07 -12.93
N SER A 116 -2.01 -0.52 -12.19
CA SER A 116 -0.96 0.35 -12.75
C SER A 116 0.15 -0.46 -13.43
N LEU A 117 0.66 -1.50 -12.75
CA LEU A 117 1.76 -2.32 -13.27
C LEU A 117 1.40 -3.08 -14.55
N SER A 118 0.19 -3.65 -14.62
CA SER A 118 -0.26 -4.43 -15.79
C SER A 118 -0.34 -3.60 -17.07
N GLN A 119 -0.65 -2.30 -16.96
CA GLN A 119 -0.69 -1.38 -18.11
C GLN A 119 0.70 -1.12 -18.69
N LEU A 120 1.75 -1.20 -17.87
CA LEU A 120 3.12 -0.85 -18.25
C LEU A 120 3.97 -2.07 -18.61
N GLN A 121 3.80 -3.17 -17.89
CA GLN A 121 4.71 -4.32 -17.93
C GLN A 121 4.13 -5.54 -18.65
N GLY A 122 2.82 -5.54 -18.94
CA GLY A 122 2.11 -6.73 -19.42
C GLY A 122 1.99 -7.81 -18.34
N GLU A 123 1.31 -8.92 -18.68
CA GLU A 123 1.12 -10.04 -17.74
C GLU A 123 2.46 -10.74 -17.46
N ASN A 124 2.76 -11.00 -16.19
CA ASN A 124 3.93 -11.77 -15.75
C ASN A 124 3.63 -12.51 -14.43
N ASP A 125 4.53 -13.42 -14.05
CA ASP A 125 4.36 -14.28 -12.87
C ASP A 125 4.16 -13.48 -11.58
N VAL A 126 4.85 -12.34 -11.40
CA VAL A 126 4.70 -11.48 -10.21
C VAL A 126 3.30 -10.85 -10.15
N LEU A 127 2.73 -10.47 -11.30
CA LEU A 127 1.36 -9.94 -11.34
C LEU A 127 0.32 -11.03 -11.07
N SER A 128 0.53 -12.24 -11.61
CA SER A 128 -0.33 -13.39 -11.30
C SER A 128 -0.28 -13.73 -9.81
N ASP A 129 0.92 -13.77 -9.24
CA ASP A 129 1.15 -13.96 -7.81
C ASP A 129 0.42 -12.92 -6.95
N GLY A 130 0.44 -11.65 -7.39
CA GLY A 130 -0.28 -10.58 -6.73
C GLY A 130 -1.80 -10.78 -6.79
N LYS A 131 -2.34 -11.19 -7.94
CA LYS A 131 -3.78 -11.51 -8.09
C LYS A 131 -4.18 -12.65 -7.16
N ASP A 132 -3.41 -13.73 -7.14
CA ASP A 132 -3.68 -14.90 -6.32
C ASP A 132 -3.63 -14.57 -4.83
N LEU A 133 -2.65 -13.78 -4.39
CA LEU A 133 -2.56 -13.35 -2.99
C LEU A 133 -3.73 -12.44 -2.59
N ALA A 134 -4.13 -11.50 -3.45
CA ALA A 134 -5.30 -10.66 -3.19
C ALA A 134 -6.58 -11.50 -3.05
N LEU A 135 -6.78 -12.47 -3.95
CA LEU A 135 -7.92 -13.41 -3.87
C LEU A 135 -7.87 -14.27 -2.60
N GLU A 136 -6.70 -14.78 -2.21
CA GLU A 136 -6.52 -15.53 -0.95
C GLU A 136 -7.02 -14.70 0.24
N LEU A 137 -6.58 -13.44 0.35
CA LEU A 137 -6.99 -12.54 1.43
C LEU A 137 -8.51 -12.29 1.43
N LEU A 138 -9.09 -11.98 0.27
CA LEU A 138 -10.53 -11.75 0.14
C LEU A 138 -11.35 -12.99 0.51
N HIS A 139 -10.92 -14.18 0.08
CA HIS A 139 -11.56 -15.43 0.47
C HIS A 139 -11.44 -15.70 1.96
N ARG A 140 -10.32 -15.36 2.61
CA ARG A 140 -10.18 -15.49 4.07
C ARG A 140 -11.14 -14.56 4.81
N VAL A 141 -11.32 -13.32 4.33
CA VAL A 141 -12.30 -12.37 4.89
C VAL A 141 -13.73 -12.94 4.80
N LEU A 142 -14.10 -13.58 3.69
CA LEU A 142 -15.45 -14.15 3.52
C LEU A 142 -15.68 -15.43 4.33
N ASN A 143 -14.64 -16.24 4.54
CA ASN A 143 -14.77 -17.57 5.14
C ASN A 143 -14.38 -17.65 6.62
N SER A 144 -14.00 -16.53 7.24
CA SER A 144 -13.60 -16.47 8.66
C SER A 144 -14.53 -15.56 9.47
N PRO A 145 -14.61 -15.73 10.81
CA PRO A 145 -15.23 -14.74 11.68
C PRO A 145 -14.61 -13.36 11.46
N ILE A 146 -15.45 -12.34 11.27
CA ILE A 146 -14.97 -10.97 11.04
C ILE A 146 -14.37 -10.42 12.33
N THR A 147 -13.08 -10.05 12.25
CA THR A 147 -12.33 -9.35 13.29
C THR A 147 -11.92 -7.97 12.78
N ILE A 148 -11.84 -7.01 13.69
CA ILE A 148 -11.49 -5.61 13.39
C ILE A 148 -10.59 -5.13 14.52
N ALA A 149 -9.41 -4.61 14.17
CA ALA A 149 -8.47 -4.04 15.13
C ALA A 149 -9.10 -2.87 15.92
N GLU A 150 -8.64 -2.64 17.14
CA GLU A 150 -9.23 -1.66 18.06
C GLU A 150 -9.09 -0.23 17.53
N GLU A 151 -7.97 0.07 16.88
CA GLU A 151 -7.64 1.37 16.31
C GLU A 151 -8.69 1.84 15.30
N TYR A 152 -9.19 0.93 14.44
CA TYR A 152 -10.26 1.26 13.51
C TYR A 152 -11.58 1.57 14.23
N ARG A 153 -11.84 0.92 15.36
CA ARG A 153 -13.07 1.14 16.14
C ARG A 153 -13.06 2.49 16.84
N ASN A 154 -11.87 2.99 17.18
CA ASN A 154 -11.65 4.30 17.78
C ASN A 154 -11.68 5.44 16.75
N THR A 155 -11.97 5.15 15.49
CA THR A 155 -12.02 6.13 14.41
C THR A 155 -13.48 6.39 14.02
N ASP A 156 -14.07 7.47 14.53
CA ASP A 156 -15.52 7.75 14.46
C ASP A 156 -16.11 7.66 13.04
N TYR A 157 -15.41 8.20 12.04
CA TYR A 157 -15.88 8.21 10.65
C TYR A 157 -15.88 6.82 9.98
N LEU A 158 -15.24 5.82 10.59
CA LEU A 158 -15.21 4.43 10.11
C LEU A 158 -16.34 3.57 10.67
N SER A 159 -17.12 4.07 11.64
CA SER A 159 -18.16 3.31 12.36
C SER A 159 -19.15 2.61 11.42
N ASP A 160 -19.64 3.31 10.39
CA ASP A 160 -20.52 2.73 9.37
C ASP A 160 -19.77 1.84 8.38
N VAL A 161 -18.47 2.06 8.17
CA VAL A 161 -17.66 1.35 7.18
C VAL A 161 -17.24 -0.03 7.66
N ILE A 162 -16.85 -0.16 8.93
CA ILE A 162 -16.28 -1.39 9.51
C ILE A 162 -17.34 -2.39 9.96
N THR A 163 -18.59 -2.24 9.55
CA THR A 163 -19.64 -3.22 9.87
C THR A 163 -19.38 -4.55 9.15
N LYS A 164 -19.70 -5.68 9.80
CA LYS A 164 -19.60 -7.02 9.19
C LYS A 164 -20.25 -7.07 7.80
N ARG A 165 -21.43 -6.46 7.65
CA ARG A 165 -22.17 -6.39 6.40
C ARG A 165 -21.33 -5.70 5.31
N ASN A 166 -20.74 -4.55 5.62
CA ASN A 166 -20.00 -3.76 4.64
C ASN A 166 -18.65 -4.39 4.27
N ILE A 167 -17.95 -4.97 5.24
CA ILE A 167 -16.71 -5.71 5.01
C ILE A 167 -16.95 -6.89 4.06
N VAL A 168 -17.97 -7.71 4.34
CA VAL A 168 -18.34 -8.85 3.48
C VAL A 168 -18.78 -8.38 2.09
N ALA A 169 -19.62 -7.35 2.00
CA ALA A 169 -20.09 -6.83 0.73
C ALA A 169 -18.93 -6.30 -0.15
N ARG A 170 -17.97 -5.59 0.45
CA ARG A 170 -16.76 -5.12 -0.25
C ARG A 170 -15.89 -6.28 -0.71
N ALA A 171 -15.66 -7.28 0.14
CA ALA A 171 -14.85 -8.44 -0.21
C ALA A 171 -15.48 -9.24 -1.37
N SER A 172 -16.79 -9.49 -1.34
CA SER A 172 -17.51 -10.15 -2.44
C SER A 172 -17.42 -9.34 -3.74
N LYS A 173 -17.66 -8.02 -3.67
CA LYS A 173 -17.58 -7.14 -4.84
C LYS A 173 -16.16 -7.11 -5.42
N ALA A 174 -15.13 -7.09 -4.59
CA ALA A 174 -13.75 -7.12 -5.03
C ALA A 174 -13.44 -8.41 -5.81
N ILE A 175 -13.85 -9.57 -5.30
CA ILE A 175 -13.69 -10.86 -5.99
C ILE A 175 -14.41 -10.86 -7.35
N GLU A 176 -15.64 -10.34 -7.43
CA GLU A 176 -16.37 -10.25 -8.71
C GLU A 176 -15.67 -9.36 -9.73
N VAL A 177 -15.07 -8.26 -9.29
CA VAL A 177 -14.30 -7.37 -10.16
C VAL A 177 -13.02 -8.06 -10.65
N PHE A 178 -12.36 -8.83 -9.78
CA PHE A 178 -11.18 -9.63 -10.14
C PHE A 178 -11.50 -10.73 -11.14
N ALA A 179 -12.58 -11.49 -10.92
CA ALA A 179 -12.94 -12.62 -11.79
C ALA A 179 -13.33 -12.20 -13.22
N LYS A 180 -13.59 -10.91 -13.44
CA LYS A 180 -13.98 -10.34 -14.74
C LYS A 180 -12.82 -9.68 -15.51
N ARG A 181 -11.64 -9.55 -14.89
CA ARG A 181 -10.43 -8.96 -15.48
C ARG A 181 -9.46 -10.05 -15.89
#